data_AF-A0A4R3E2U9-F1
#
_entry.id   AF-A0A4R3E2U9-F1
#
_cell.length_a   1.000
_cell.length_b   1.000
_cell.length_c   1.000
_cell.angle_alpha   90.00
_cell.angle_beta   90.00
_cell.angle_gamma   90.00
#
_symmetry.space_group_name_H-M   'P 1'
#
loop_
_entity.id
_entity.type
_entity.pdbx_description
1 polymer ?
#
loop_
_entity_poly.entity_id
_entity_poly.type
_entity_poly.pdbx_seq_one_letter_code
_entity_poly.pdbx_strand_id
1 'polypeptide(L)'
;MSGRSTQFTRQSDAGRSVSFRFCPFCGSTVYWEAEAFPGHIAVAVGSFADPTFPAPTHSGWEAKRHHWLEPLRAMAIHHSE
;
A
#
# COMPACT_ATOMS: atom_id res chain seq x y z
N MET A 1 12.67 5.42 -17.03
CA MET A 1 12.58 3.96 -17.22
C MET A 1 11.10 3.60 -17.37
N SER A 2 10.78 2.61 -18.20
CA SER A 2 9.41 2.11 -18.40
C SER A 2 9.40 0.56 -18.34
N GLY A 3 8.24 -0.03 -18.07
CA GLY A 3 8.10 -1.49 -17.92
C GLY A 3 6.65 -1.93 -17.94
N ARG A 4 6.42 -3.24 -18.13
CA ARG A 4 5.08 -3.85 -18.09
C ARG A 4 4.64 -4.11 -16.64
N SER A 5 3.34 -4.03 -16.40
CA SER A 5 2.71 -4.43 -15.14
C SER A 5 1.61 -5.47 -15.36
N THR A 6 1.46 -6.40 -14.42
CA THR A 6 0.28 -7.27 -14.30
C THR A 6 -0.69 -6.68 -13.29
N GLN A 7 -2.00 -6.80 -13.55
CA GLN A 7 -3.05 -6.33 -12.65
C GLN A 7 -3.72 -7.51 -11.93
N PHE A 8 -3.97 -7.36 -10.63
CA PHE A 8 -4.78 -8.28 -9.82
C PHE A 8 -5.75 -7.51 -8.93
N THR A 9 -7.03 -7.89 -8.94
CA THR A 9 -8.08 -7.22 -8.18
C THR A 9 -8.60 -8.13 -7.08
N ARG A 10 -8.71 -7.62 -5.86
CA ARG A 10 -9.30 -8.33 -4.71
C ARG A 10 -10.23 -7.43 -3.90
N GLN A 11 -11.03 -8.05 -3.03
CA GLN A 11 -11.82 -7.32 -2.04
C GLN A 11 -10.99 -7.01 -0.78
N SER A 12 -11.20 -5.82 -0.22
CA SER A 12 -10.70 -5.44 1.11
C SER A 12 -11.55 -6.07 2.22
N ASP A 13 -11.10 -5.97 3.47
CA ASP A 13 -11.90 -6.34 4.66
C ASP A 13 -13.29 -5.68 4.68
N ALA A 14 -13.41 -4.45 4.15
CA ALA A 14 -14.68 -3.72 4.02
C ALA A 14 -15.51 -4.06 2.75
N GLY A 15 -15.16 -5.12 2.02
CA GLY A 15 -15.87 -5.53 0.80
C GLY A 15 -15.74 -4.59 -0.41
N ARG A 16 -14.75 -3.68 -0.39
CA ARG A 16 -14.44 -2.74 -1.48
C ARG A 16 -13.31 -3.27 -2.36
N SER A 17 -13.36 -2.97 -3.65
CA SER A 17 -12.38 -3.45 -4.62
C SER A 17 -11.05 -2.68 -4.51
N VAL A 18 -9.94 -3.42 -4.60
CA VAL A 18 -8.58 -2.86 -4.72
C VAL A 18 -7.86 -3.55 -5.87
N SER A 19 -7.42 -2.75 -6.85
CA SER A 19 -6.67 -3.18 -8.03
C SER A 19 -5.18 -2.91 -7.85
N PHE A 20 -4.39 -3.95 -7.72
CA PHE A 20 -2.94 -3.88 -7.57
C PHE A 20 -2.25 -4.05 -8.92
N ARG A 21 -1.16 -3.31 -9.12
CA ARG A 21 -0.31 -3.41 -10.32
C ARG A 21 1.14 -3.69 -9.91
N PHE A 22 1.66 -4.81 -10.39
CA PHE A 22 2.96 -5.33 -9.98
C PHE A 22 3.83 -5.73 -11.17
N CYS A 23 5.14 -5.75 -10.97
CA CYS A 23 6.10 -6.18 -11.97
C CYS A 23 5.99 -7.70 -12.20
N PRO A 24 5.76 -8.19 -13.43
CA PRO A 24 5.63 -9.63 -13.69
C PRO A 24 6.94 -10.40 -13.53
N PHE A 25 8.08 -9.71 -13.46
CA PHE A 25 9.40 -10.35 -13.36
C PHE A 25 9.88 -10.50 -11.92
N CYS A 26 9.73 -9.47 -11.08
CA CYS A 26 10.18 -9.50 -9.68
C CYS A 26 9.03 -9.59 -8.65
N GLY A 27 7.78 -9.45 -9.07
CA GLY A 27 6.61 -9.51 -8.19
C GLY A 27 6.34 -8.25 -7.36
N SER A 28 7.20 -7.24 -7.40
CA SER A 28 7.01 -5.99 -6.64
C SER A 28 5.75 -5.25 -7.07
N THR A 29 4.84 -5.00 -6.13
CA THR A 29 3.70 -4.10 -6.31
C THR A 29 4.19 -2.66 -6.33
N VAL A 30 3.95 -1.96 -7.44
CA VAL A 30 4.45 -0.59 -7.63
C VAL A 30 3.35 0.43 -7.34
N TYR A 31 2.10 0.14 -7.75
CA TYR A 31 0.99 1.04 -7.51
C TYR A 31 -0.39 0.35 -7.46
N TRP A 32 -1.30 1.09 -6.82
CA TRP A 32 -2.66 0.83 -6.37
C TRP A 32 -3.81 1.69 -6.86
N GLU A 33 -4.94 1.13 -7.26
CA GLU A 33 -6.22 1.87 -7.21
C GLU A 33 -7.16 1.22 -6.19
N ALA A 34 -7.77 2.02 -5.32
CA ALA A 34 -8.73 1.54 -4.32
C ALA A 34 -10.07 2.24 -4.52
N GLU A 35 -11.17 1.47 -4.51
CA GLU A 35 -12.54 2.01 -4.61
C GLU A 35 -12.84 3.03 -3.50
N ALA A 36 -12.23 2.88 -2.33
CA ALA A 36 -12.36 3.82 -1.22
C ALA A 36 -11.74 5.22 -1.49
N PHE A 37 -10.87 5.35 -2.50
CA PHE A 37 -10.19 6.59 -2.89
C PHE A 37 -10.29 6.81 -4.40
N PRO A 38 -11.49 7.09 -4.93
CA PRO A 38 -11.70 7.26 -6.36
C PRO A 38 -10.86 8.42 -6.90
N GLY A 39 -10.30 8.24 -8.10
CA GLY A 39 -9.45 9.24 -8.76
C GLY A 39 -8.01 9.33 -8.22
N HIS A 40 -7.64 8.50 -7.25
CA HIS A 40 -6.29 8.49 -6.68
C HIS A 40 -5.55 7.20 -7.01
N ILE A 41 -4.23 7.31 -7.13
CA ILE A 41 -3.32 6.18 -7.24
C ILE A 41 -2.40 6.19 -6.02
N ALA A 42 -2.32 5.07 -5.32
CA ALA A 42 -1.34 4.86 -4.27
C ALA A 42 -0.05 4.29 -4.87
N VAL A 43 1.11 4.82 -4.47
CA VAL A 43 2.41 4.42 -5.01
C VAL A 43 3.28 3.85 -3.89
N ALA A 44 3.87 2.67 -4.10
CA ALA A 44 4.79 2.05 -3.15
C ALA A 44 6.15 2.76 -3.20
N VAL A 45 6.32 3.83 -2.42
CA VAL A 45 7.58 4.60 -2.37
C VAL A 45 8.81 3.75 -2.00
N GLY A 46 8.62 2.66 -1.23
CA GLY A 46 9.70 1.72 -0.92
C GLY A 46 10.22 0.90 -2.11
N SER A 47 9.54 0.95 -3.27
CA SER A 47 10.04 0.37 -4.53
C SER A 47 11.06 1.27 -5.24
N PHE A 48 11.29 2.48 -4.72
CA PHE A 48 12.22 3.46 -5.27
C PHE A 48 13.44 3.57 -4.35
N ALA A 49 14.62 3.70 -4.95
CA ALA A 49 15.89 3.82 -4.22
C ALA A 49 16.20 5.27 -3.76
N ASP A 50 15.19 6.14 -3.69
CA ASP A 50 15.36 7.53 -3.27
C ASP A 50 15.26 7.62 -1.72
N PRO A 51 16.36 7.96 -1.02
CA PRO A 51 16.36 8.02 0.44
C PRO A 51 15.68 9.28 0.99
N THR A 52 15.24 10.22 0.13
CA THR A 52 14.69 11.52 0.54
C THR A 52 13.19 11.52 0.78
N PHE A 53 12.50 10.40 0.52
CA PHE A 53 11.08 10.28 0.84
C PHE A 53 10.82 10.50 2.35
N PRO A 54 9.76 11.24 2.71
CA PRO A 54 9.46 11.49 4.11
C PRO A 54 8.98 10.21 4.83
N ALA A 55 9.14 10.20 6.15
CA ALA A 55 8.58 9.16 7.00
C ALA A 55 7.04 9.09 6.87
N PRO A 56 6.43 7.90 7.03
CA PRO A 56 4.98 7.77 6.99
C PRO A 56 4.32 8.57 8.11
N THR A 57 3.26 9.31 7.77
CA THR A 57 2.48 10.09 8.74
C THR A 57 1.26 9.35 9.26
N HIS A 58 0.89 8.25 8.61
CA HIS A 58 -0.26 7.42 8.97
C HIS A 58 0.10 5.94 8.98
N SER A 59 -0.52 5.17 9.87
CA SER A 59 -0.37 3.71 9.91
C SER A 59 -1.70 3.02 10.15
N GLY A 60 -2.07 2.10 9.26
CA GLY A 60 -3.33 1.34 9.33
C GLY A 60 -3.11 -0.11 9.76
N TRP A 61 -4.18 -0.77 10.22
CA TRP A 61 -4.17 -2.18 10.67
C TRP A 61 -3.14 -2.47 11.78
N GLU A 62 -2.84 -1.48 12.62
CA GLU A 62 -1.90 -1.60 13.76
C GLU A 62 -2.25 -2.74 14.73
N ALA A 63 -3.55 -3.06 14.87
CA ALA A 63 -4.00 -4.20 15.68
C ALA A 63 -3.51 -5.56 15.15
N LYS A 64 -3.22 -5.67 13.84
CA LYS A 64 -2.66 -6.85 13.18
C LYS A 64 -1.13 -6.78 13.04
N ARG A 65 -0.46 -5.76 13.62
CA ARG A 65 1.00 -5.59 13.55
C ARG A 65 1.70 -6.76 14.24
N HIS A 66 2.80 -7.24 13.66
CA HIS A 66 3.64 -8.22 14.32
C HIS A 66 4.29 -7.64 15.59
N HIS A 67 4.37 -8.46 16.65
CA HIS A 67 4.89 -8.04 17.96
C HIS A 67 6.35 -7.60 17.96
N TRP A 68 7.14 -8.01 16.96
CA TRP A 68 8.55 -7.64 16.82
C TRP A 68 8.76 -6.29 16.10
N LEU A 69 7.69 -5.64 15.63
CA LEU A 69 7.74 -4.28 15.09
C LEU A 69 7.36 -3.27 16.16
N GLU A 70 8.19 -2.24 16.30
CA GLU A 70 7.86 -1.06 17.08
C GLU A 70 6.72 -0.26 16.42
N PRO A 71 5.85 0.41 17.21
CA PRO A 71 4.85 1.30 16.67
C PRO A 71 5.50 2.39 15.82
N LEU A 72 4.96 2.60 14.62
CA LEU A 72 5.35 3.77 13.82
C LEU A 72 4.94 5.03 14.59
N ARG A 73 5.82 6.04 14.60
CA ARG A 73 5.47 7.40 15.06
C ARG A 73 4.60 8.11 14.02
N ALA A 74 3.54 7.43 13.62
CA ALA A 74 2.56 7.81 12.63
C ALA A 74 1.19 7.82 13.29
N MET A 75 0.26 8.63 12.78
CA MET A 75 -1.10 8.64 13.28
C MET A 75 -1.76 7.30 12.96
N ALA A 76 -2.24 6.60 13.99
CA ALA A 76 -2.95 5.35 13.81
C ALA A 76 -4.28 5.61 13.08
N ILE A 77 -4.50 4.91 11.97
CA ILE A 77 -5.78 4.84 11.30
C ILE A 77 -6.47 3.56 11.77
N HIS A 78 -7.54 3.74 12.54
CA HIS A 78 -8.44 2.64 12.88
C HIS A 78 -9.35 2.36 11.69
N HIS A 79 -9.19 1.20 11.08
CA HIS A 79 -10.20 0.64 10.21
C HIS A 79 -11.14 -0.18 11.11
N SER A 80 -12.42 0.19 11.17
CA SER A 80 -13.45 -0.61 11.84
C SER A 80 -13.47 -2.02 11.25
N GLU A 81 -13.63 -3.02 12.12
CA GLU A 81 -13.77 -4.43 11.74
C GLU A 81 -14.91 -4.67 10.73
#